data_AF-A0A7W8JVC6-F1
#
_entry.id   AF-A0A7W8JVC6-F1
#
_cell.length_a   1.000
_cell.length_b   1.000
_cell.length_c   1.000
_cell.angle_alpha   90.00
_cell.angle_beta   90.00
_cell.angle_gamma   90.00
#
_symmetry.space_group_name_H-M   'P 1'
#
loop_
_entity.id
_entity.type
_entity.pdbx_description
1 polymer ?
#
loop_
_entity_poly.entity_id
_entity_poly.type
_entity_poly.pdbx_seq_one_letter_code
_entity_poly.pdbx_strand_id
1 'polypeptide(L)'
;MTSNSLPHSGSIDLYACAAQVELKRGRATRDPVIQLGCHVATMQKSGVQMVQGILAAPSIPALALKELRARGLAFREIGAWPMRPRQRPSLPPLFD
;
A
#
# COMPACT_ATOMS: atom_id res chain seq x y z
N MET A 1 -22.49 -20.83 -39.29
CA MET A 1 -22.43 -19.50 -38.65
C MET A 1 -22.75 -19.67 -37.18
N THR A 2 -21.72 -19.80 -36.33
CA THR A 2 -21.90 -19.96 -34.89
C THR A 2 -21.97 -18.58 -34.25
N SER A 3 -23.16 -18.19 -33.84
CA SER A 3 -23.44 -16.94 -33.14
C SER A 3 -22.74 -16.96 -31.78
N ASN A 4 -21.61 -16.26 -31.66
CA ASN A 4 -20.93 -16.05 -30.39
C ASN A 4 -21.61 -14.86 -29.69
N SER A 5 -22.66 -15.13 -28.91
CA SER A 5 -23.32 -14.10 -28.11
C SER A 5 -22.42 -13.72 -26.94
N LEU A 6 -21.88 -12.50 -26.96
CA LEU A 6 -21.30 -11.85 -25.80
C LEU A 6 -22.36 -11.77 -24.69
N PRO A 7 -22.04 -12.09 -23.42
CA PRO A 7 -23.01 -11.99 -22.35
C PRO A 7 -23.45 -10.54 -22.18
N HIS A 8 -24.77 -10.35 -22.19
CA HIS A 8 -25.44 -9.10 -21.86
C HIS A 8 -25.10 -8.73 -20.41
N SER A 9 -24.15 -7.82 -20.23
CA SER A 9 -23.79 -7.30 -18.91
C SER A 9 -24.92 -6.41 -18.40
N GLY A 10 -25.77 -7.00 -17.55
CA GLY A 10 -26.69 -6.24 -16.70
C GLY A 10 -25.93 -5.23 -15.82
N SER A 11 -26.64 -4.18 -15.41
CA SER A 11 -26.14 -3.10 -14.54
C SER A 11 -25.26 -3.63 -13.41
N ILE A 12 -24.00 -3.21 -13.35
CA ILE A 12 -23.13 -3.43 -12.19
C ILE A 12 -23.38 -2.26 -11.24
N ASP A 13 -24.01 -2.53 -10.11
CA ASP A 13 -24.40 -1.48 -9.15
C ASP A 13 -23.22 -1.06 -8.24
N LEU A 14 -22.27 -1.96 -7.97
CA LEU A 14 -21.06 -1.66 -7.20
C LEU A 14 -19.95 -2.67 -7.48
N TYR A 15 -18.75 -2.17 -7.76
CA TYR A 15 -17.52 -2.95 -7.84
C TYR A 15 -16.52 -2.41 -6.82
N ALA A 16 -16.15 -3.21 -5.83
CA ALA A 16 -15.17 -2.83 -4.81
C ALA A 16 -13.91 -3.70 -4.94
N CYS A 17 -12.76 -3.06 -5.07
CA CYS A 17 -11.45 -3.71 -5.07
C CYS A 17 -10.84 -3.56 -3.67
N ALA A 18 -10.38 -4.67 -3.08
CA ALA A 18 -9.70 -4.62 -1.80
C ALA A 18 -8.29 -4.03 -2.01
N ALA A 19 -7.94 -2.98 -1.26
CA ALA A 19 -6.60 -2.41 -1.30
C ALA A 19 -5.86 -2.76 0.00
N GLN A 20 -4.66 -3.32 -0.13
CA GLN A 20 -3.73 -3.50 0.98
C GLN A 20 -2.69 -2.38 0.93
N VAL A 21 -2.67 -1.53 1.94
CA VAL A 21 -1.82 -0.33 1.96
C VAL A 21 -0.73 -0.47 3.02
N GLU A 22 0.53 -0.40 2.59
CA GLU A 22 1.71 -0.28 3.47
C GLU A 22 2.11 1.21 3.55
N LEU A 23 2.10 1.79 4.76
CA LEU A 23 2.41 3.21 4.98
C LEU A 23 3.81 3.41 5.53
N LYS A 24 4.57 4.37 4.98
CA LYS A 24 5.84 4.83 5.56
C LYS A 24 5.83 6.34 5.75
N ARG A 25 6.35 6.77 6.91
CA ARG A 25 6.52 8.20 7.24
C ARG A 25 7.74 8.83 6.57
N GLY A 26 8.72 8.02 6.20
CA GLY A 26 9.93 8.44 5.50
C GLY A 26 10.10 7.67 4.21
N ARG A 27 11.26 7.86 3.57
CA ARG A 27 11.62 7.13 2.35
C ARG A 27 11.44 5.62 2.54
N ALA A 28 10.65 4.99 1.68
CA ALA A 28 10.43 3.55 1.73
C ALA A 28 11.68 2.81 1.24
N THR A 29 12.22 1.92 2.05
CA THR A 29 13.35 1.05 1.68
C THR A 29 12.84 -0.22 0.99
N ARG A 30 13.70 -1.23 0.84
CA ARG A 30 13.37 -2.50 0.19
C ARG A 30 12.44 -3.38 1.04
N ASP A 31 12.61 -3.40 2.36
CA ASP A 31 11.82 -4.24 3.27
C ASP A 31 10.29 -4.06 3.12
N PRO A 32 9.74 -2.84 3.08
CA PRO A 32 8.31 -2.61 2.83
C PRO A 32 7.80 -3.23 1.52
N VAL A 33 8.63 -3.26 0.47
CA VAL A 33 8.27 -3.86 -0.83
C VAL A 33 8.10 -5.37 -0.70
N ILE A 34 9.04 -6.02 -0.01
CA ILE A 34 9.01 -7.47 0.22
C ILE A 34 7.80 -7.82 1.10
N GLN A 35 7.62 -7.09 2.20
CA GLN A 35 6.52 -7.31 3.13
C GLN A 35 5.17 -7.18 2.43
N LEU A 36 4.92 -6.08 1.72
CA LEU A 36 3.67 -5.86 0.99
C LEU A 36 3.44 -6.96 -0.06
N GLY A 37 4.48 -7.35 -0.81
CA GLY A 37 4.37 -8.42 -1.80
C GLY A 37 4.00 -9.76 -1.18
N CYS A 38 4.60 -10.13 -0.04
CA CYS A 38 4.26 -11.35 0.68
C CYS A 38 2.81 -11.33 1.19
N HIS A 39 2.36 -10.20 1.75
CA HIS A 39 0.99 -10.07 2.24
C HIS A 39 -0.05 -10.19 1.12
N VAL A 40 0.15 -9.48 0.00
CA VAL A 40 -0.75 -9.57 -1.16
C VAL A 40 -0.80 -10.98 -1.71
N ALA A 41 0.35 -11.65 -1.85
CA ALA A 41 0.41 -13.03 -2.32
C ALA A 41 -0.32 -13.99 -1.37
N THR A 42 -0.20 -13.80 -0.05
CA THR A 42 -0.94 -14.60 0.94
C THR A 42 -2.44 -14.38 0.82
N MET A 43 -2.91 -13.13 0.72
CA MET A 43 -4.35 -12.85 0.57
C MET A 43 -4.93 -13.45 -0.72
N GLN A 44 -4.18 -13.37 -1.82
CA GLN A 44 -4.59 -13.98 -3.09
C GLN A 44 -4.71 -15.51 -2.96
N LYS A 45 -3.77 -16.16 -2.27
CA LYS A 45 -3.83 -17.61 -1.98
C LYS A 45 -5.02 -17.99 -1.10
N SER A 46 -5.47 -17.09 -0.22
CA SER A 46 -6.66 -17.29 0.62
C SER A 46 -7.99 -17.05 -0.11
N GLY A 47 -7.98 -16.78 -1.42
CA GLY A 47 -9.19 -16.63 -2.23
C GLY A 47 -9.62 -15.18 -2.48
N VAL A 48 -8.86 -14.18 -2.01
CA VAL A 48 -9.13 -12.77 -2.32
C VAL A 48 -8.55 -12.45 -3.70
N GLN A 49 -9.35 -12.62 -4.76
CA GLN A 49 -8.86 -12.58 -6.14
C GLN A 49 -8.41 -11.19 -6.62
N MET A 50 -8.76 -10.11 -5.92
CA MET A 50 -8.45 -8.74 -6.35
C MET A 50 -7.97 -7.86 -5.19
N VAL A 51 -6.77 -8.17 -4.70
CA VAL A 51 -6.06 -7.30 -3.77
C VAL A 51 -5.06 -6.44 -4.53
N GLN A 52 -5.29 -5.13 -4.54
CA GLN A 52 -4.30 -4.16 -5.02
C GLN A 52 -3.35 -3.81 -3.87
N GLY A 53 -2.06 -4.12 -4.01
CA GLY A 53 -1.04 -3.70 -3.06
C GLY A 53 -0.53 -2.30 -3.35
N ILE A 54 -0.57 -1.40 -2.36
CA ILE A 54 -0.11 -0.01 -2.48
C ILE A 54 0.93 0.27 -1.39
N LEU A 55 2.14 0.66 -1.78
CA LEU A 55 3.14 1.25 -0.87
C LEU A 55 3.04 2.77 -0.94
N ALA A 56 2.66 3.39 0.17
CA ALA A 56 2.48 4.83 0.26
C ALA A 56 3.55 5.45 1.18
N ALA A 57 4.38 6.31 0.60
CA ALA A 57 5.49 6.96 1.30
C ALA A 57 5.90 8.29 0.63
N PRO A 58 6.64 9.18 1.31
CA PRO A 58 7.17 10.41 0.70
C PRO A 58 8.13 10.19 -0.47
N SER A 59 8.84 9.05 -0.51
CA SER A 59 9.74 8.72 -1.61
C SER A 59 10.15 7.24 -1.56
N ILE A 60 10.75 6.75 -2.64
CA ILE A 60 11.28 5.39 -2.77
C ILE A 60 12.55 5.39 -3.64
N PRO A 61 13.59 4.59 -3.33
CA PRO A 61 14.72 4.38 -4.23
C PRO A 61 14.29 3.75 -5.56
N ALA A 62 14.93 4.14 -6.66
CA ALA A 62 14.61 3.63 -8.01
C ALA A 62 14.66 2.10 -8.10
N LEU A 63 15.63 1.47 -7.43
CA LEU A 63 15.75 0.00 -7.40
C LEU A 63 14.56 -0.65 -6.69
N ALA A 64 14.15 -0.11 -5.54
CA ALA A 64 12.98 -0.60 -4.80
C ALA A 64 11.69 -0.38 -5.59
N LEU A 65 11.56 0.75 -6.32
CA LEU A 65 10.43 1.00 -7.21
C LEU A 65 10.37 -0.01 -8.37
N LYS A 66 11.52 -0.36 -8.95
CA LYS A 66 11.61 -1.39 -10.00
C LYS A 66 11.16 -2.75 -9.46
N GLU A 67 11.65 -3.15 -8.29
CA GLU A 67 11.24 -4.39 -7.63
C GLU A 67 9.73 -4.39 -7.29
N LEU A 68 9.21 -3.27 -6.82
CA LEU A 68 7.79 -3.09 -6.50
C LEU A 68 6.91 -3.28 -7.74
N ARG A 69 7.28 -2.65 -8.87
CA ARG A 69 6.55 -2.78 -10.14
C ARG A 69 6.62 -4.20 -10.70
N ALA A 70 7.77 -4.86 -10.58
CA ALA A 70 7.94 -6.26 -11.01
C ALA A 70 7.01 -7.23 -10.24
N ARG A 71 6.53 -6.83 -9.05
CA ARG A 71 5.56 -7.59 -8.23
C ARG A 71 4.10 -7.19 -8.51
N GLY A 72 3.84 -6.29 -9.47
CA GLY A 72 2.50 -5.81 -9.76
C GLY A 72 1.90 -4.88 -8.69
N LEU A 73 2.74 -4.35 -7.79
CA LEU A 73 2.32 -3.44 -6.73
C LEU A 73 2.36 -1.98 -7.24
N ALA A 74 1.62 -1.09 -6.56
CA ALA A 74 1.60 0.33 -6.85
C ALA A 74 2.39 1.14 -5.81
N PHE A 75 3.06 2.20 -6.26
CA PHE A 75 3.65 3.20 -5.38
C PHE A 75 2.78 4.47 -5.41
N ARG A 76 2.51 5.05 -4.24
CA ARG A 76 1.85 6.35 -4.12
C ARG A 76 2.70 7.28 -3.28
N GLU A 77 3.11 8.40 -3.87
CA GLU A 77 3.78 9.45 -3.12
C GLU A 77 2.75 10.13 -2.19
N ILE A 78 3.06 10.18 -0.89
CA ILE A 78 2.24 10.86 0.11
C ILE A 78 3.12 11.68 1.06
N GLY A 79 2.62 12.84 1.47
CA GLY A 79 3.25 13.61 2.55
C GLY A 79 3.05 12.93 3.89
N ALA A 80 4.06 12.97 4.75
CA ALA A 80 3.87 12.60 6.16
C ALA A 80 3.11 13.71 6.88
N TRP A 81 2.13 13.33 7.72
CA TRP A 81 1.49 14.29 8.62
C TRP A 81 2.56 14.95 9.51
N PRO A 82 2.54 16.28 9.68
CA PRO A 82 3.54 16.98 10.49
C PRO A 82 3.60 16.41 11.89
N MET A 83 4.81 16.05 12.33
CA MET A 83 5.04 15.60 13.69
C MET A 83 4.86 16.80 14.61
N ARG A 84 3.90 16.74 15.56
CA ARG A 84 3.90 17.73 16.64
C ARG A 84 5.25 17.63 17.36
N PRO A 85 5.93 18.76 17.64
CA PRO A 85 7.12 18.74 18.48
C PRO A 85 6.80 17.95 19.74
N ARG A 86 7.63 16.95 20.07
CA ARG A 86 7.50 16.24 21.34
C ARG A 86 7.62 17.30 22.43
N GLN A 87 6.51 17.63 23.08
CA GLN A 87 6.55 18.45 24.29
C GLN A 87 7.49 17.68 25.23
N ARG A 88 8.65 18.26 25.55
CA ARG A 88 9.44 17.74 26.66
C ARG A 88 8.50 17.80 27.86
N PRO A 89 8.26 16.70 28.58
CA PRO A 89 7.59 16.82 29.86
C PRO A 89 8.39 17.87 30.64
N SER A 90 7.69 18.90 31.13
CA SER A 90 8.25 19.85 32.09
C SER A 90 8.44 19.07 33.39
N LEU A 91 9.48 18.25 33.43
CA LEU A 91 9.93 17.62 34.64
C LEU A 91 10.45 18.75 35.54
N PRO A 92 9.88 18.94 36.75
CA PRO A 92 10.49 19.83 37.71
C PRO A 92 11.94 19.38 37.97
N PRO A 93 12.86 20.31 38.29
CA PRO A 93 14.22 19.95 38.63
C PRO A 93 14.20 18.94 39.79
N LEU A 94 15.00 17.88 39.68
CA LEU A 94 15.05 16.79 40.66
C LEU A 94 15.79 17.19 41.95
N PHE A 95 16.52 18.31 41.91
CA PHE A 95 17.29 18.82 43.04
C PHE A 95 17.27 20.35 43.04
N ASP A 96 17.17 20.93 44.25
CA ASP A 96 17.49 22.32 44.57
C ASP A 96 18.98 22.49 44.86
#